data_AF-A0A116QQ18-F1
#
_entry.id   AF-A0A116QQ18-F1
#
_cell.length_a   1.000
_cell.length_b   1.000
_cell.length_c   1.000
_cell.angle_alpha   90.00
_cell.angle_beta   90.00
_cell.angle_gamma   90.00
#
_symmetry.space_group_name_H-M   'P 1'
#
loop_
_entity.id
_entity.type
_entity.pdbx_description
1 polymer ?
#
loop_
_entity_poly.entity_id
_entity_poly.type
_entity_poly.pdbx_seq_one_letter_code
_entity_poly.pdbx_strand_id
1 'polypeptide(L)'
;MDKERVINLLDQLSSILAGKEEEIGKEKTGKLQSVLLVAKEDVASKEGVSLANSLSGFVQMISKASLPGAISVLQTKNALFGRSLKP
;
A
#
# COMPACT_ATOMS: atom_id res chain seq x y z
N MET A 1 -4.06 -13.65 -16.17
CA MET A 1 -3.53 -12.42 -15.55
C MET A 1 -2.21 -12.11 -16.23
N ASP A 2 -2.01 -10.85 -16.61
CA ASP A 2 -0.79 -10.42 -17.28
C ASP A 2 0.31 -10.18 -16.22
N LYS A 3 1.31 -11.07 -16.17
CA LYS A 3 2.38 -11.01 -15.16
C LYS A 3 3.29 -9.80 -15.35
N GLU A 4 3.55 -9.41 -16.60
CA GLU A 4 4.39 -8.27 -16.94
C GLU A 4 3.76 -6.98 -16.44
N ARG A 5 2.44 -6.84 -16.64
CA ARG A 5 1.65 -5.74 -16.07
C ARG A 5 1.69 -5.72 -14.54
N VAL A 6 1.64 -6.87 -13.88
CA VAL A 6 1.70 -6.95 -12.41
C VAL A 6 3.10 -6.55 -11.90
N ILE A 7 4.18 -7.03 -12.53
CA ILE A 7 5.55 -6.65 -12.16
C ILE A 7 5.75 -5.14 -12.29
N ASN A 8 5.30 -4.54 -13.40
CA ASN A 8 5.42 -3.10 -13.61
C ASN A 8 4.66 -2.29 -12.54
N LEU A 9 3.48 -2.75 -12.11
CA LEU A 9 2.76 -2.11 -11.00
C LEU A 9 3.53 -2.22 -9.67
N LEU A 10 4.16 -3.36 -9.39
CA LEU A 10 4.99 -3.53 -8.19
C LEU A 10 6.25 -2.64 -8.26
N ASP A 11 6.84 -2.43 -9.44
CA ASP A 11 7.93 -1.48 -9.63
C ASP A 11 7.50 -0.04 -9.36
N GLN A 12 6.35 0.38 -9.87
CA GLN A 12 5.80 1.71 -9.61
C GLN A 12 5.52 1.93 -8.12
N LEU A 13 4.96 0.94 -7.43
CA LEU A 13 4.73 1.00 -5.98
C LEU A 13 6.04 1.12 -5.19
N SER A 14 7.09 0.40 -5.61
CA SER A 14 8.42 0.51 -5.01
C SER A 14 8.98 1.92 -5.13
N SER A 15 8.86 2.54 -6.32
CA SER A 15 9.29 3.92 -6.54
C SER A 15 8.50 4.94 -5.70
N ILE A 16 7.18 4.75 -5.58
CA ILE A 16 6.31 5.63 -4.78
C ILE A 16 6.68 5.54 -3.29
N LEU A 17 6.94 4.34 -2.78
CA LEU A 17 7.32 4.14 -1.38
C LEU A 17 8.69 4.74 -1.07
N ALA A 18 9.66 4.57 -1.98
CA ALA A 18 10.96 5.22 -1.83
C ALA A 18 10.81 6.76 -1.77
N GLY A 19 9.93 7.33 -2.59
CA GLY A 19 9.65 8.77 -2.57
C GLY A 19 8.85 9.25 -1.35
N LYS A 20 8.23 8.34 -0.60
CA LYS A 20 7.46 8.66 0.61
C LYS A 20 8.19 8.32 1.91
N GLU A 21 9.45 7.90 1.84
CA GLU A 21 10.23 7.48 3.03
C GLU A 21 10.20 8.52 4.17
N GLU A 22 10.25 9.81 3.82
CA GLU A 22 10.19 10.92 4.76
C GLU A 22 8.82 11.05 5.46
N GLU A 23 7.71 10.74 4.76
CA GLU A 23 6.34 10.83 5.28
C GLU A 23 5.94 9.63 6.15
N ILE A 24 6.35 8.42 5.76
CA ILE A 24 5.96 7.15 6.42
C ILE A 24 7.03 6.59 7.34
N GLY A 25 8.25 7.11 7.27
CA GLY A 25 9.40 6.68 8.06
C GLY A 25 10.15 5.49 7.44
N LYS A 26 11.47 5.47 7.65
CA LYS A 26 12.39 4.41 7.17
C LYS A 26 11.97 3.00 7.56
N GLU A 27 11.49 2.81 8.79
CA GLU A 27 11.11 1.47 9.27
C GLU A 27 9.91 0.89 8.49
N LYS A 28 8.86 1.70 8.29
CA LYS A 28 7.67 1.27 7.55
C LYS A 28 7.99 1.11 6.06
N THR A 29 8.78 2.02 5.52
CA THR A 29 9.24 1.97 4.12
C THR A 29 10.05 0.70 3.86
N GLY A 30 10.98 0.35 4.75
CA GLY A 30 11.74 -0.90 4.66
C GLY A 30 10.85 -2.15 4.74
N LYS A 31 9.90 -2.20 5.69
CA LYS A 31 8.92 -3.30 5.78
C LYS A 31 8.10 -3.45 4.49
N LEU A 32 7.62 -2.33 3.93
CA LEU A 32 6.83 -2.33 2.70
C LEU A 32 7.67 -2.74 1.48
N GLN A 33 8.93 -2.32 1.41
CA GLN A 33 9.84 -2.74 0.34
C GLN A 33 10.15 -4.24 0.40
N SER A 34 10.37 -4.80 1.59
CA SER A 34 10.56 -6.25 1.75
C SER A 34 9.32 -7.04 1.31
N VAL A 35 8.13 -6.57 1.68
CA VAL A 35 6.86 -7.22 1.30
C VAL A 35 6.61 -7.12 -0.21
N LEU A 36 7.04 -6.02 -0.85
CA LEU A 36 7.03 -5.86 -2.31
C LEU A 36 7.98 -6.81 -3.02
N LEU A 37 9.16 -7.04 -2.47
CA LEU A 37 10.14 -7.97 -3.04
C LEU A 37 9.57 -9.40 -3.08
N VAL A 38 9.00 -9.85 -1.96
CA VAL A 38 8.35 -11.17 -1.87
C VAL A 38 7.19 -11.29 -2.87
N ALA A 39 6.40 -10.22 -3.04
CA ALA A 39 5.32 -10.21 -4.03
C ALA A 39 5.85 -10.35 -5.47
N LYS A 40 7.00 -9.73 -5.81
CA LYS A 40 7.63 -9.90 -7.13
C LYS A 40 8.15 -11.31 -7.34
N GLU A 41 8.80 -11.90 -6.35
CA GLU A 41 9.26 -13.29 -6.40
C GLU A 41 8.08 -14.26 -6.59
N ASP A 42 6.97 -13.99 -5.91
CA ASP A 42 5.73 -14.74 -6.07
C ASP A 42 5.12 -14.58 -7.47
N VAL A 43 5.14 -13.38 -8.08
CA VAL A 43 4.69 -13.19 -9.46
C VAL A 43 5.58 -13.92 -10.47
N ALA A 44 6.89 -13.95 -10.22
CA ALA A 44 7.85 -14.68 -11.05
C ALA A 44 7.67 -16.20 -10.93
N SER A 45 7.39 -16.70 -9.73
CA SER A 45 7.43 -18.14 -9.41
C SER A 45 6.05 -18.83 -9.36
N LYS A 46 4.96 -18.08 -9.16
CA LYS A 46 3.60 -18.61 -9.02
C LYS A 46 2.72 -18.23 -10.22
N GLU A 47 1.65 -18.99 -10.40
CA GLU A 47 0.68 -18.78 -11.49
C GLU A 47 -0.76 -18.97 -11.00
N GLY A 48 -1.72 -18.49 -11.81
CA GLY A 48 -3.15 -18.73 -11.59
C GLY A 48 -3.64 -18.32 -10.20
N VAL A 49 -4.35 -19.24 -9.54
CA VAL A 49 -4.98 -19.02 -8.23
C VAL A 49 -3.96 -18.80 -7.11
N SER A 50 -2.80 -19.46 -7.18
CA SER A 50 -1.73 -19.33 -6.17
C SER A 50 -1.18 -17.90 -6.13
N LEU A 51 -1.01 -17.31 -7.31
CA LEU A 51 -0.58 -15.92 -7.43
C LEU A 51 -1.64 -14.93 -6.95
N ALA A 52 -2.91 -15.16 -7.29
CA ALA A 52 -4.02 -14.33 -6.81
C ALA A 52 -4.13 -14.34 -5.27
N ASN A 53 -3.94 -15.50 -4.64
CA ASN A 53 -3.94 -15.62 -3.19
C ASN A 53 -2.76 -14.89 -2.54
N SER A 54 -1.55 -14.97 -3.13
CA SER A 54 -0.39 -14.23 -2.64
C SER A 54 -0.61 -12.71 -2.72
N LEU A 55 -1.06 -12.20 -3.87
CA LEU A 55 -1.37 -10.78 -4.06
C LEU A 55 -2.47 -10.29 -3.11
N SER A 56 -3.49 -11.12 -2.84
CA SER A 56 -4.51 -10.82 -1.84
C SER A 56 -3.91 -10.72 -0.43
N GLY A 57 -3.04 -11.66 -0.06
CA GLY A 57 -2.28 -11.62 1.20
C GLY A 57 -1.41 -10.38 1.34
N PHE A 58 -0.74 -9.98 0.26
CA PHE A 58 0.04 -8.74 0.18
C PHE A 58 -0.82 -7.50 0.47
N VAL A 59 -1.98 -7.37 -0.21
CA VAL A 59 -2.90 -6.23 0.01
C VAL A 59 -3.42 -6.21 1.45
N GLN A 60 -3.77 -7.37 2.02
CA GLN A 60 -4.20 -7.46 3.42
C GLN A 60 -3.09 -7.06 4.40
N MET A 61 -1.84 -7.45 4.12
CA MET A 61 -0.70 -7.11 4.94
C MET A 61 -0.44 -5.60 4.94
N ILE A 62 -0.48 -4.95 3.77
CA ILE A 62 -0.36 -3.49 3.67
C ILE A 62 -1.52 -2.76 4.36
N SER A 63 -2.75 -3.26 4.19
CA SER A 63 -3.92 -2.68 4.85
C SER A 63 -3.81 -2.75 6.38
N LYS A 64 -3.27 -3.84 6.93
CA LYS A 64 -3.05 -4.01 8.37
C LYS A 64 -1.83 -3.23 8.87
N ALA A 65 -0.83 -2.99 8.02
CA ALA A 65 0.38 -2.27 8.39
C ALA A 65 0.12 -0.78 8.73
N SER A 66 -1.10 -0.27 8.52
CA SER A 66 -1.55 1.07 8.89
C SER A 66 -0.47 2.12 8.60
N LEU A 67 -0.34 2.46 7.31
CA LEU A 67 0.30 3.73 6.95
C LEU A 67 -0.53 4.84 7.61
N PRO A 68 0.00 5.58 8.61
CA PRO A 68 -0.70 6.69 9.20
C PRO A 68 -0.69 7.80 8.16
N GLY A 69 -1.75 7.88 7.35
CA GLY A 69 -1.83 8.83 6.26
C GLY A 69 -3.02 8.62 5.33
N ALA A 70 -3.48 7.36 5.15
CA ALA A 70 -4.63 7.08 4.29
C ALA A 70 -5.98 7.57 4.87
N ILE A 71 -6.05 7.81 6.18
CA ILE A 71 -7.28 8.27 6.85
C ILE A 71 -7.33 9.81 6.98
N SER A 72 -6.19 10.51 6.92
CA SER A 72 -6.18 11.96 7.19
C SER A 72 -6.82 12.79 6.07
N VAL A 73 -6.66 12.40 4.80
CA VAL A 73 -7.24 13.14 3.66
C VAL A 73 -8.77 13.02 3.57
N LEU A 74 -9.36 11.95 4.10
CA LEU A 74 -10.82 11.77 4.10
C LEU A 74 -11.51 12.32 5.35
N GLN A 75 -10.79 12.55 6.45
CA GLN A 75 -11.38 13.12 7.67
C GLN A 75 -11.29 14.66 7.74
N THR A 76 -10.37 15.32 7.03
CA THR A 76 -10.24 16.79 7.09
C THR A 76 -11.33 17.56 6.32
N LYS A 77 -12.11 16.90 5.45
CA LYS A 77 -13.22 17.57 4.75
C LYS A 77 -14.53 17.62 5.55
N ASN A 78 -14.68 16.82 6.61
CA ASN A 78 -15.89 16.87 7.45
C ASN A 78 -15.77 17.82 8.65
N ALA A 79 -14.59 18.33 8.98
CA ALA A 79 -14.41 19.31 10.04
C ALA A 79 -14.67 20.77 9.61
N LEU A 80 -14.71 21.04 8.29
CA LEU A 80 -14.83 22.42 7.78
C LEU A 80 -16.27 22.90 7.56
N PHE A 81 -17.27 22.00 7.64
CA PHE A 81 -18.69 22.32 7.34
C PHE A 81 -19.69 21.95 8.44
N GLY A 82 -19.22 21.55 9.62
CA GLY A 82 -20.06 21.22 10.78
C GLY A 82 -20.27 22.44 11.68
N ARG A 83 -21.33 23.20 11.39
CA ARG A 83 -21.76 24.42 12.07
C ARG A 83 -21.74 24.34 13.60
N SER A 84 -21.31 25.46 14.18
CA SER A 84 -21.75 26.03 15.46
C SER A 84 -23.15 25.57 15.88
N LEU A 85 -23.25 24.93 17.04
CA LEU A 85 -24.39 25.09 17.95
C LEU A 85 -23.87 25.06 19.40
N LYS A 86 -23.57 26.26 19.90
CA LYS A 86 -23.73 26.62 21.32
C LYS A 86 -25.23 26.81 21.59
N PRO A 87 -25.75 26.53 22.80
CA PRO A 87 -25.43 27.29 24.02
C PRO A 87 -24.65 26.52 25.08
#